data_AF-A0A1F7PT19-F1
#
_entry.id   AF-A0A1F7PT19-F1
#
_cell.length_a   1.000
_cell.length_b   1.000
_cell.length_c   1.000
_cell.angle_alpha   90.00
_cell.angle_beta   90.00
_cell.angle_gamma   90.00
#
_symmetry.space_group_name_H-M   'P 1'
#
loop_
_entity.id
_entity.type
_entity.pdbx_description
1 polymer ?
#
loop_
_entity_poly.entity_id
_entity_poly.type
_entity_poly.pdbx_seq_one_letter_code
_entity_poly.pdbx_strand_id
1 'polypeptide(L)' 'MIARDPEIILASWCGKPVDVGEIAARPGWERITAVARGEIHELDGADVLVPGPSLLAGLRRMHEIVQTHQARTC' A
#
# COMPACT_ATOMS: atom_id res chain seq x y z
N MET A 1 3.72 9.25 16.08
CA MET A 1 3.76 7.93 16.76
C MET A 1 3.06 6.93 15.86
N ILE A 2 3.70 5.79 15.58
CA ILE A 2 3.06 4.67 14.88
C ILE A 2 2.39 3.78 15.94
N ALA A 3 1.07 3.63 15.87
CA ALA A 3 0.31 2.85 16.86
C ALA A 3 0.11 1.38 16.46
N ARG A 4 0.43 1.03 15.20
CA ARG A 4 0.20 -0.30 14.62
C ARG A 4 1.40 -0.70 13.78
N ASP A 5 1.66 -2.00 13.71
CA ASP A 5 2.67 -2.57 12.82
C ASP A 5 1.98 -3.25 11.62
N PRO A 6 1.72 -2.53 10.51
CA PRO A 6 1.11 -3.13 9.33
C PRO A 6 2.11 -4.02 8.57
N GLU A 7 1.60 -5.11 8.01
CA GLU A 7 2.36 -6.01 7.14
C GLU A 7 2.33 -5.59 5.66
N ILE A 8 1.33 -4.79 5.26
CA ILE A 8 1.16 -4.24 3.91
C ILE A 8 0.86 -2.75 4.02
N ILE A 9 1.49 -1.92 3.19
CA ILE A 9 1.13 -0.51 2.99
C ILE A 9 0.58 -0.35 1.57
N LEU A 10 -0.65 0.14 1.47
CA LEU A 10 -1.26 0.55 0.20
C LEU A 10 -1.18 2.08 0.10
N ALA A 11 -0.51 2.59 -0.93
CA ALA A 11 -0.27 4.00 -1.11
C ALA A 11 -0.86 4.50 -2.43
N SER A 12 -1.43 5.69 -2.42
CA SER A 12 -1.94 6.35 -3.62
C SER A 12 -1.72 7.85 -3.50
N TRP A 13 -1.37 8.50 -4.61
CA TRP A 13 -1.17 9.95 -4.69
C TRP A 13 -1.98 10.54 -5.84
N CYS A 14 -2.56 11.71 -5.59
CA CYS A 14 -3.32 12.43 -6.61
C CYS A 14 -2.35 13.09 -7.61
N GLY A 15 -2.19 12.47 -8.78
CA GLY A 15 -1.45 13.06 -9.90
C GLY A 15 0.08 13.04 -9.78
N LYS A 16 0.65 12.24 -8.86
CA LYS A 16 2.11 11.98 -8.77
C LYS A 16 2.33 10.48 -8.56
N PRO A 17 3.33 9.86 -9.20
CA PRO A 17 3.72 8.47 -8.89
C PRO A 17 4.16 8.34 -7.45
N VAL A 18 3.74 7.27 -6.78
CA VAL A 18 4.15 6.96 -5.40
C VAL A 18 5.66 6.80 -5.28
N ASP A 19 6.27 7.54 -4.36
CA ASP A 19 7.67 7.39 -4.00
C ASP A 19 7.78 6.48 -2.77
N VAL A 20 8.09 5.22 -3.05
CA VAL A 20 8.28 4.19 -2.01
C VAL A 20 9.45 4.56 -1.09
N GLY A 21 10.50 5.19 -1.61
CA GLY A 21 11.66 5.62 -0.83
C GLY A 21 11.29 6.72 0.16
N GLU A 22 10.50 7.71 -0.28
CA GLU A 22 10.00 8.78 0.59
C GLU A 22 9.11 8.23 1.73
N ILE A 23 8.26 7.23 1.43
CA ILE A 23 7.43 6.56 2.44
C ILE A 23 8.30 5.78 3.44
N ALA A 24 9.27 5.01 2.95
CA ALA A 24 10.16 4.21 3.78
C ALA A 24 11.09 5.06 4.66
N ALA A 25 11.49 6.25 4.18
CA ALA A 25 12.38 7.16 4.88
C ALA A 25 11.70 7.98 6.00
N ARG A 26 10.39 7.80 6.22
CA ARG A 26 9.66 8.51 7.29
C ARG A 26 10.25 8.16 8.66
N PRO A 27 10.56 9.15 9.52
CA PRO A 27 11.18 8.88 10.82
C PRO A 27 10.38 7.88 11.67
N GLY A 28 11.03 6.80 12.10
CA GLY A 28 10.43 5.74 12.91
C GLY A 28 9.70 4.66 12.10
N TRP A 29 9.59 4.79 10.78
CA TRP A 29 8.92 3.80 9.92
C TRP A 29 9.83 2.62 9.56
N GLU A 30 11.14 2.74 9.78
CA GLU A 30 12.11 1.67 9.57
C GLU A 30 11.80 0.39 10.37
N ARG A 31 11.01 0.52 11.46
CA ARG A 31 10.58 -0.61 12.30
C ARG A 31 9.30 -1.30 11.80
N ILE A 32 8.56 -0.71 10.86
CA ILE A 32 7.29 -1.26 10.38
C ILE A 32 7.60 -2.47 9.50
N THR A 33 6.90 -3.58 9.75
CA THR A 33 7.06 -4.85 9.02
C THR A 33 6.90 -4.65 7.50
N ALA A 34 5.87 -3.91 7.06
CA ALA A 34 5.70 -3.61 5.64
C ALA A 34 6.90 -2.88 5.01
N VAL A 35 7.51 -1.94 5.75
CA VAL A 35 8.66 -1.17 5.25
C VAL A 35 9.90 -2.06 5.19
N ALA A 36 10.17 -2.83 6.25
CA ALA A 36 11.29 -3.75 6.31
C ALA A 36 11.24 -4.84 5.22
N ARG A 37 10.04 -5.28 4.83
CA ARG A 37 9.82 -6.29 3.78
C ARG A 37 9.64 -5.70 2.37
N GLY A 38 9.59 -4.38 2.23
CA GLY A 38 9.29 -3.74 0.94
C GLY A 38 7.85 -3.98 0.46
N GLU A 39 6.91 -4.30 1.35
CA GLU A 39 5.48 -4.50 1.08
C GLU A 39 4.73 -3.16 1.02
N ILE A 40 5.25 -2.23 0.21
CA ILE A 40 4.66 -0.93 -0.08
C ILE A 40 4.19 -0.95 -1.53
N HIS A 41 2.87 -0.88 -1.74
CA HIS A 41 2.25 -1.05 -3.05
C HIS A 41 1.56 0.24 -3.48
N GLU A 42 1.85 0.68 -4.69
CA GLU A 42 1.14 1.78 -5.33
C GLU A 42 -0.23 1.32 -5.85
N LEU A 43 -1.24 2.17 -5.65
CA LEU A 43 -2.57 2.08 -6.22
C LEU A 43 -2.90 3.39 -6.96
N ASP A 44 -3.53 3.27 -8.13
CA ASP A 44 -3.97 4.43 -8.90
C ASP A 44 -5.03 5.21 -8.12
N GLY A 45 -4.82 6.53 -8.01
CA GLY A 45 -5.76 7.44 -7.36
C GLY A 45 -7.15 7.42 -7.99
N ALA A 46 -7.25 7.24 -9.31
CA ALA A 46 -8.51 7.15 -10.02
C ALA A 46 -9.36 5.94 -9.59
N ASP A 47 -8.71 4.90 -9.07
CA ASP A 47 -9.35 3.64 -8.67
C ASP A 47 -9.67 3.57 -7.17
N VAL A 48 -9.15 4.49 -6.34
CA VAL A 48 -9.30 4.42 -4.87
C VAL A 48 -9.78 5.71 -4.21
N LEU A 49 -9.61 6.86 -4.85
CA LEU A 49 -9.96 8.18 -4.27
C LEU A 49 -11.25 8.77 -4.87
N VAL A 50 -11.82 8.14 -5.89
CA VAL A 50 -13.01 8.63 -6.60
C VAL A 50 -14.17 7.65 -6.41
N PRO A 51 -15.37 8.12 -6.04
CA PRO A 51 -16.54 7.26 -6.03
C PRO A 51 -16.97 6.93 -7.47
N GLY A 52 -17.06 5.64 -7.80
CA GLY A 52 -17.53 5.22 -9.13
C GLY A 52 -17.17 3.79 -9.51
N PRO A 53 -17.44 3.39 -10.76
CA PRO A 53 -17.16 2.03 -11.24
C PRO A 53 -15.68 1.64 -11.16
N SER A 54 -14.76 2.60 -11.23
CA SER A 54 -13.31 2.37 -11.09
C SER A 54 -12.91 1.76 -9.75
N LEU A 55 -13.71 1.97 -8.69
CA LEU A 55 -13.48 1.34 -7.39
C LEU A 55 -13.41 -0.18 -7.45
N LEU A 56 -14.08 -0.83 -8.41
CA LEU A 56 -14.00 -2.29 -8.58
C LEU A 56 -12.61 -2.72 -9.08
N ALA A 57 -11.95 -1.90 -9.91
CA ALA A 57 -10.57 -2.15 -10.31
C ALA A 57 -9.62 -2.01 -9.12
N GLY A 58 -9.79 -0.95 -8.33
CA GLY A 58 -9.05 -0.74 -7.08
C GLY A 58 -9.23 -1.89 -6.08
N LEU A 59 -10.49 -2.30 -5.83
CA LEU A 59 -10.81 -3.42 -4.95
C LEU A 59 -10.16 -4.73 -5.41
N ARG A 60 -10.25 -5.03 -6.71
CA ARG A 60 -9.61 -6.21 -7.28
C ARG A 60 -8.10 -6.18 -7.06
N ARG A 61 -7.46 -5.02 -7.30
CA ARG A 61 -6.02 -4.87 -7.12
C ARG A 61 -5.61 -5.06 -5.66
N MET A 62 -6.34 -4.45 -4.72
CA MET A 62 -6.13 -4.65 -3.29
C MET A 62 -6.28 -6.12 -2.88
N HIS A 63 -7.31 -6.80 -3.39
CA HIS A 63 -7.54 -8.22 -3.13
C HIS A 63 -6.36 -9.08 -3.62
N GLU A 64 -5.88 -8.86 -4.84
CA GLU A 64 -4.72 -9.57 -5.40
C GLU A 64 -3.46 -9.39 -4.53
N ILE A 65 -3.19 -8.17 -4.07
CA ILE A 65 -2.05 -7.86 -3.18
C ILE A 65 -2.18 -8.65 -1.85
N VAL A 66 -3.35 -8.59 -1.21
CA VAL A 66 -3.59 -9.29 0.06
C VAL A 66 -3.47 -10.80 -0.09
N GLN A 67 -4.06 -11.38 -1.15
CA GLN A 67 -3.94 -12.83 -1.41
C GLN A 67 -2.49 -13.26 -1.63
N THR A 68 -1.74 -12.45 -2.39
CA THR A 68 -0.32 -12.73 -2.65
C THR A 68 0.51 -12.68 -1.36
N HIS A 69 0.27 -11.69 -0.49
CA HIS A 69 0.91 -11.59 0.83
C HIS A 69 0.60 -12.80 1.70
N GLN A 70 -0.69 -13.20 1.76
CA GLN A 70 -1.12 -14.37 2.52
C GLN A 70 -0.43 -15.65 2.02
N ALA A 71 -0.34 -15.84 0.70
CA ALA A 71 0.30 -17.01 0.10
C ALA A 71 1.82 -17.10 0.39
N ARG A 72 2.50 -15.98 0.62
CA ARG A 72 3.94 -15.93 0.96
C ARG A 72 4.23 -16.12 2.44
N THR A 73 3.22 -15.90 3.29
CA THR A 73 3.37 -15.94 4.75
C THR A 73 2.95 -17.29 5.36
N CYS A 74 2.26 -18.13 4.57
CA CYS A 74 2.00 -19.54 4.86
C CYS A 74 3.19 -20.42 4.47
#